data_AF-A0A8T7ASR3-F1
#
_entry.id   AF-A0A8T7ASR3-F1
#
_cell.length_a   1.000
_cell.length_b   1.000
_cell.length_c   1.000
_cell.angle_alpha   90.00
_cell.angle_beta   90.00
_cell.angle_gamma   90.00
#
_symmetry.space_group_name_H-M   'P 1'
#
loop_
_entity.id
_entity.type
_entity.pdbx_description
1 polymer ?
#
loop_
_entity_poly.entity_id
_entity_poly.type
_entity_poly.pdbx_seq_one_letter_code
_entity_poly.pdbx_strand_id
1 'polypeptide(L)'
;MAKDPWHYPRKALATKFISQLDTGLAPRLTLVAPRRKGKTEFLVYDLAPAAEKAGYRVVYASLWANVNAPQLGLLEALSLAVEAKQKRRSVAKTVLGAAVQRVKIEALSVGAELEFADTPVRVTTDEISQIDRLIDELASGRRTKLLLILDEIQHLVTEEAFAPLVYGLRTTLDRLRQVRVVFSGSSRGGIRRMFGDQNAPFFGFSTEVELPDLDERFTAFLAKVYGKITNREIDPQALWKPFVQLDRNPFYIREALKLMALEPGLKPDAAIKRLLVAVAEQNDYAGVWSRLPKLDRALFLEISENPGSSGLHGSDKLERFSAIMGKPVSRTLVARRLQRLVDQNLVSATSRGAYQVELPGFADWVIRHHGDED
;
A
#
# COMPACT_ATOMS: atom_id res chain seq x y z
N MET A 1 -13.91 19.98 1.77
CA MET A 1 -13.86 18.78 0.91
C MET A 1 -15.17 18.04 1.09
N ALA A 2 -15.89 17.73 0.01
CA ALA A 2 -17.05 16.85 0.10
C ALA A 2 -16.57 15.50 0.63
N LYS A 3 -17.13 15.07 1.76
CA LYS A 3 -16.72 13.83 2.43
C LYS A 3 -17.28 12.67 1.62
N ASP A 4 -16.42 11.78 1.13
CA ASP A 4 -16.86 10.51 0.54
C ASP A 4 -17.74 9.79 1.58
N PRO A 5 -19.04 9.56 1.31
CA PRO A 5 -19.93 8.91 2.27
C PRO A 5 -19.48 7.49 2.60
N TRP A 6 -18.68 6.87 1.74
CA TRP A 6 -18.13 5.53 1.94
C TRP A 6 -16.88 5.51 2.82
N HIS A 7 -16.32 6.67 3.18
CA HIS A 7 -15.11 6.73 3.99
C HIS A 7 -15.34 6.26 5.43
N TYR A 8 -14.68 5.17 5.82
CA TYR A 8 -14.67 4.66 7.18
C TYR A 8 -13.52 5.29 7.98
N PRO A 9 -13.81 6.17 8.96
CA PRO A 9 -12.79 6.98 9.60
C PRO A 9 -11.98 6.19 10.63
N ARG A 10 -10.64 6.19 10.50
CA ARG A 10 -9.70 5.51 11.41
C ARG A 10 -9.08 6.49 12.43
N LYS A 11 -9.92 7.26 13.12
CA LYS A 11 -9.49 8.36 14.04
C LYS A 11 -8.52 7.94 15.14
N ALA A 12 -8.74 6.77 15.74
CA ALA A 12 -7.87 6.25 16.81
C ALA A 12 -6.46 5.97 16.28
N LEU A 13 -6.37 5.41 15.07
CA LEU A 13 -5.09 5.16 14.41
C LEU A 13 -4.37 6.47 14.07
N ALA A 14 -5.09 7.46 13.52
CA ALA A 14 -4.50 8.77 13.24
C ALA A 14 -3.96 9.43 14.51
N THR A 15 -4.72 9.37 15.61
CA THR A 15 -4.30 9.91 16.91
C THR A 15 -3.03 9.22 17.43
N LYS A 16 -2.92 7.90 17.28
CA LYS A 16 -1.70 7.14 17.62
C LYS A 16 -0.48 7.62 16.82
N PHE A 17 -0.64 7.82 15.50
CA PHE A 17 0.44 8.36 14.65
C PHE A 17 0.87 9.75 15.11
N ILE A 18 -0.08 10.67 15.34
CA ILE A 18 0.24 12.02 15.83
C ILE A 18 0.99 11.97 17.16
N SER A 19 0.54 11.14 18.11
CA SER A 19 1.23 10.97 19.40
C SER A 19 2.67 10.47 19.24
N GLN A 20 2.93 9.55 18.32
CA GLN A 20 4.29 9.06 18.05
C GLN A 20 5.18 10.14 17.43
N LEU A 21 4.63 10.96 16.53
CA LEU A 21 5.34 12.07 15.89
C LEU A 21 5.62 13.21 16.88
N ASP A 22 4.68 13.51 17.78
CA ASP A 22 4.78 14.60 18.78
C ASP A 22 5.77 14.28 19.91
N THR A 23 5.73 13.05 20.42
CA THR A 23 6.68 12.59 21.47
C THR A 23 8.12 12.54 20.97
N GLY A 24 8.33 12.53 19.65
CA GLY A 24 9.66 12.41 19.04
C GLY A 24 10.26 11.02 19.16
N LEU A 25 9.54 10.04 19.72
CA LEU A 25 9.97 8.65 19.82
C LEU A 25 10.18 8.01 18.45
N ALA A 26 9.32 8.37 17.49
CA ALA A 26 9.41 7.93 16.10
C ALA A 26 9.16 9.14 15.18
N PRO A 27 10.18 9.97 14.91
CA PRO A 27 10.02 11.17 14.09
C PRO A 27 9.71 10.85 12.62
N ARG A 28 9.94 9.59 12.21
CA ARG A 28 9.80 9.07 10.87
C ARG A 28 9.12 7.71 10.95
N LEU A 29 7.96 7.58 10.33
CA LEU A 29 7.16 6.34 10.30
C LEU A 29 7.06 5.84 8.87
N THR A 30 7.04 4.52 8.69
CA THR A 30 6.73 3.90 7.39
C THR A 30 5.48 3.05 7.52
N LEU A 31 4.40 3.48 6.87
CA LEU A 31 3.13 2.77 6.83
C LEU A 31 3.14 1.74 5.70
N VAL A 32 3.06 0.47 6.07
CA VAL A 32 3.07 -0.65 5.12
C VAL A 32 1.70 -1.31 5.09
N ALA A 33 1.15 -1.48 3.88
CA ALA A 33 -0.09 -2.21 3.67
C ALA A 33 -0.18 -2.68 2.22
N PRO A 34 -0.70 -3.88 1.94
CA PRO A 34 -1.01 -4.31 0.57
C PRO A 34 -1.85 -3.29 -0.21
N ARG A 35 -1.82 -3.39 -1.54
CA ARG A 35 -2.63 -2.53 -2.42
C ARG A 35 -4.10 -2.58 -2.03
N ARG A 36 -4.77 -1.43 -2.18
CA ARG A 36 -6.22 -1.24 -1.94
C ARG A 36 -6.70 -1.44 -0.49
N LYS A 37 -5.82 -1.59 0.51
CA LYS A 37 -6.16 -1.67 1.95
C LYS A 37 -6.65 -0.36 2.60
N GLY A 38 -6.82 0.71 1.83
CA GLY A 38 -7.27 2.02 2.33
C GLY A 38 -6.16 2.89 2.94
N LYS A 39 -4.90 2.66 2.54
CA LYS A 39 -3.72 3.39 3.01
C LYS A 39 -3.76 4.87 2.65
N THR A 40 -3.88 5.20 1.36
CA THR A 40 -4.01 6.58 0.89
C THR A 40 -5.25 7.27 1.47
N GLU A 41 -6.35 6.53 1.59
CA GLU A 41 -7.58 7.02 2.24
C GLU A 41 -7.33 7.43 3.70
N PHE A 42 -6.61 6.59 4.47
CA PHE A 42 -6.18 6.91 5.83
C PHE A 42 -5.25 8.14 5.86
N LEU A 43 -4.24 8.20 5.00
CA LEU A 43 -3.29 9.32 4.97
C LEU A 43 -3.99 10.65 4.70
N VAL A 44 -4.91 10.66 3.74
CA VAL A 44 -5.56 11.88 3.23
C VAL A 44 -6.75 12.31 4.09
N TYR A 45 -7.61 11.38 4.52
CA TYR A 45 -8.87 11.72 5.20
C TYR A 45 -8.83 11.58 6.72
N ASP A 46 -7.87 10.84 7.26
CA ASP A 46 -7.73 10.66 8.72
C ASP A 46 -6.47 11.34 9.26
N LEU A 47 -5.29 10.95 8.76
CA LEU A 47 -4.00 11.36 9.32
C LEU A 47 -3.72 12.85 9.06
N ALA A 48 -3.80 13.30 7.82
CA ALA A 48 -3.50 14.69 7.49
C ALA A 48 -4.44 15.69 8.22
N PRO A 49 -5.77 15.49 8.28
CA PRO A 49 -6.64 16.35 9.08
C PRO A 49 -6.36 16.29 10.58
N ALA A 50 -5.96 15.12 11.12
CA ALA A 50 -5.56 15.02 12.52
C ALA A 50 -4.25 15.77 12.80
N ALA A 51 -3.27 15.67 11.90
CA ALA A 51 -2.01 16.39 11.97
C ALA A 51 -2.23 17.92 11.92
N GLU A 52 -3.08 18.41 11.02
CA GLU A 52 -3.44 19.84 10.97
C GLU A 52 -4.02 20.32 12.30
N LYS A 53 -4.93 19.55 12.91
CA LYS A 53 -5.50 19.87 14.24
C LYS A 53 -4.44 19.87 15.34
N ALA A 54 -3.39 19.07 15.22
CA ALA A 54 -2.24 19.05 16.12
C ALA A 54 -1.19 20.15 15.82
N GLY A 55 -1.47 21.04 14.86
CA GLY A 55 -0.63 22.19 14.53
C GLY A 55 0.46 21.90 13.49
N TYR A 56 0.39 20.76 12.79
CA TYR A 56 1.29 20.47 11.69
C TYR A 56 0.90 21.23 10.42
N ARG A 57 1.90 21.79 9.75
CA ARG A 57 1.85 22.05 8.31
C ARG A 57 2.03 20.70 7.62
N VAL A 58 1.03 20.26 6.86
CA VAL A 58 1.04 18.95 6.21
C VAL A 58 1.24 19.10 4.72
N VAL A 59 2.25 18.42 4.18
CA VAL A 59 2.46 18.25 2.74
C VAL A 59 2.25 16.79 2.41
N TYR A 60 1.43 16.51 1.41
CA TYR A 60 1.25 15.17 0.86
C TYR A 60 1.81 15.13 -0.55
N ALA A 61 2.66 14.15 -0.85
CA ALA A 61 3.15 13.89 -2.20
C ALA A 61 3.02 12.39 -2.49
N SER A 62 2.35 12.05 -3.59
CA SER A 62 2.42 10.70 -4.16
C SER A 62 3.58 10.65 -5.14
N LEU A 63 4.57 9.82 -4.87
CA LEU A 63 5.72 9.63 -5.75
C LEU A 63 5.39 8.75 -6.96
N TRP A 64 4.23 8.10 -6.94
CA TRP A 64 3.68 7.39 -8.10
C TRP A 64 2.92 8.30 -9.07
N ALA A 65 2.51 9.51 -8.64
CA ALA A 65 1.68 10.38 -9.48
C ALA A 65 2.33 10.80 -10.81
N ASN A 66 3.65 10.68 -10.91
CA ASN A 66 4.37 10.70 -12.17
C ASN A 66 5.38 9.55 -12.15
N VAL A 67 4.98 8.38 -12.67
CA VAL A 67 5.77 7.15 -12.65
C VAL A 67 7.14 7.31 -13.31
N ASN A 68 7.25 8.12 -14.35
CA ASN A 68 8.52 8.34 -15.05
C ASN A 68 9.39 9.42 -14.39
N ALA A 69 8.81 10.36 -13.64
CA ALA A 69 9.52 11.49 -13.05
C ALA A 69 8.98 11.85 -11.65
N PRO A 70 9.20 10.98 -10.64
CA PRO A 70 8.67 11.17 -9.28
C PRO A 70 9.10 12.50 -8.63
N GLN A 71 10.28 13.02 -8.98
CA GLN A 71 10.78 14.33 -8.55
C GLN A 71 9.82 15.47 -8.91
N LEU A 72 9.16 15.40 -10.06
CA LEU A 72 8.25 16.46 -10.52
C LEU A 72 6.97 16.47 -9.69
N GLY A 73 6.44 15.29 -9.36
CA GLY A 73 5.27 15.18 -8.47
C GLY A 73 5.57 15.70 -7.06
N LEU A 74 6.77 15.45 -6.55
CA LEU A 74 7.22 16.00 -5.27
C LEU A 74 7.42 17.53 -5.34
N LEU A 75 8.08 18.04 -6.37
CA LEU A 75 8.27 19.47 -6.60
C LEU A 75 6.95 20.23 -6.70
N GLU A 76 5.96 19.66 -7.42
CA GLU A 76 4.62 20.21 -7.53
C GLU A 76 3.96 20.33 -6.15
N ALA A 77 3.95 19.25 -5.36
CA ALA A 77 3.36 19.24 -4.03
C ALA A 77 4.01 20.25 -3.07
N LEU A 78 5.36 20.34 -3.10
CA LEU A 78 6.12 21.28 -2.28
C LEU A 78 5.90 22.73 -2.71
N SER A 79 5.85 23.00 -4.02
CA SER A 79 5.62 24.34 -4.57
C SER A 79 4.22 24.84 -4.22
N LEU A 80 3.19 24.01 -4.38
CA LEU A 80 1.83 24.31 -3.94
C LEU A 80 1.75 24.58 -2.43
N ALA A 81 2.53 23.86 -1.64
CA ALA A 81 2.59 24.07 -0.20
C ALA A 81 3.22 25.42 0.18
N VAL A 82 4.31 25.79 -0.49
CA VAL A 82 4.99 27.08 -0.31
C VAL A 82 4.06 28.21 -0.72
N GLU A 83 3.41 28.11 -1.88
CA GLU A 83 2.46 29.11 -2.35
C GLU A 83 1.28 29.27 -1.36
N ALA A 84 0.73 28.18 -0.84
CA ALA A 84 -0.32 28.21 0.15
C ALA A 84 0.14 28.88 1.46
N LYS A 85 1.38 28.61 1.91
CA LYS A 85 1.99 29.27 3.08
C LYS A 85 2.11 30.77 2.84
N GLN A 86 2.63 31.20 1.68
CA GLN A 86 2.79 32.61 1.33
C GLN A 86 1.44 33.34 1.26
N LYS A 87 0.42 32.69 0.69
CA LYS A 87 -0.96 33.21 0.62
C LYS A 87 -1.76 33.06 1.92
N ARG A 88 -1.15 32.59 3.01
CA ARG A 88 -1.79 32.32 4.32
C ARG A 88 -3.03 31.42 4.21
N ARG A 89 -3.02 30.47 3.27
CA ARG A 89 -4.06 29.44 3.07
C ARG A 89 -3.69 28.16 3.83
N SER A 90 -4.65 27.28 4.08
CA SER A 90 -4.34 25.94 4.60
C SER A 90 -3.55 25.17 3.54
N VAL A 91 -2.32 24.81 3.89
CA VAL A 91 -1.40 24.03 3.05
C VAL A 91 -2.03 22.67 2.73
N ALA A 92 -2.55 21.96 3.73
CA ALA A 92 -3.09 20.63 3.49
C ALA A 92 -4.35 20.68 2.60
N LYS A 93 -5.25 21.65 2.77
CA LYS A 93 -6.42 21.78 1.87
C LYS A 93 -6.02 21.94 0.40
N THR A 94 -4.95 22.70 0.12
CA THR A 94 -4.45 22.90 -1.25
C THR A 94 -3.82 21.63 -1.79
N VAL A 95 -2.86 21.05 -1.06
CA VAL A 95 -2.09 19.90 -1.53
C VAL A 95 -2.92 18.62 -1.55
N LEU A 96 -3.73 18.37 -0.52
CA LEU A 96 -4.68 17.24 -0.49
C LEU A 96 -5.81 17.43 -1.50
N GLY A 97 -6.18 18.68 -1.83
CA GLY A 97 -7.17 18.96 -2.88
C GLY A 97 -6.74 18.38 -4.22
N ALA A 98 -5.49 18.61 -4.61
CA ALA A 98 -4.89 18.03 -5.82
C ALA A 98 -4.75 16.51 -5.71
N ALA A 99 -4.28 15.99 -4.56
CA ALA A 99 -4.14 14.56 -4.33
C ALA A 99 -5.47 13.79 -4.41
N VAL A 100 -6.55 14.33 -3.82
CA VAL A 100 -7.88 13.71 -3.84
C VAL A 100 -8.45 13.61 -5.26
N GLN A 101 -8.17 14.58 -6.13
CA GLN A 101 -8.58 14.48 -7.53
C GLN A 101 -7.91 13.29 -8.22
N ARG A 102 -6.61 13.08 -7.98
CA ARG A 102 -5.85 11.94 -8.53
C ARG A 102 -6.33 10.59 -7.97
N VAL A 103 -6.53 10.48 -6.65
CA VAL A 103 -7.08 9.26 -6.01
C VAL A 103 -8.46 8.89 -6.56
N LYS A 104 -9.31 9.88 -6.87
CA LYS A 104 -10.61 9.62 -7.50
C LYS A 104 -10.48 9.09 -8.92
N ILE A 105 -9.52 9.58 -9.70
CA ILE A 105 -9.26 9.09 -11.05
C ILE A 105 -8.75 7.65 -11.00
N GLU A 106 -7.80 7.34 -10.12
CA GLU A 106 -7.27 5.99 -9.92
C GLU A 106 -8.32 4.98 -9.42
N ALA A 107 -9.28 5.43 -8.60
CA ALA A 107 -10.39 4.60 -8.13
C ALA A 107 -11.45 4.32 -9.23
N LEU A 108 -11.48 5.13 -10.30
CA LEU A 108 -12.36 4.95 -11.46
C LEU A 108 -11.71 4.08 -12.54
N SER A 109 -10.37 4.04 -12.61
CA SER A 109 -9.62 3.14 -13.49
C SER A 109 -9.54 1.73 -12.87
N VAL A 110 -10.64 1.00 -12.95
CA VAL A 110 -10.64 -0.46 -12.80
C VAL A 110 -9.82 -1.03 -13.98
N GLY A 111 -8.51 -1.28 -13.80
CA GLY A 111 -7.70 -1.86 -14.88
C GLY A 111 -6.30 -1.33 -15.12
N ALA A 112 -5.80 -0.36 -14.34
CA ALA A 112 -4.42 0.10 -14.50
C ALA A 112 -3.41 -0.90 -13.88
N GLU A 113 -3.22 -2.05 -14.53
CA GLU A 113 -2.04 -2.87 -14.36
C GLU A 113 -0.88 -2.29 -15.19
N LEU A 114 0.31 -2.28 -14.58
CA LEU A 114 1.61 -1.95 -15.18
C LEU A 114 1.83 -0.51 -15.66
N GLU A 115 1.64 0.50 -14.80
CA GLU A 115 2.39 1.75 -14.96
C GLU A 115 3.81 1.56 -14.41
N PHE A 116 4.61 0.71 -15.04
CA PHE A 116 6.06 0.76 -14.82
C PHE A 116 6.59 2.01 -15.51
N ALA A 117 7.73 2.50 -15.04
CA ALA A 117 8.39 3.62 -15.71
C ALA A 117 8.95 3.13 -17.04
N ASP A 118 8.22 3.32 -18.13
CA ASP A 118 8.68 2.93 -19.47
C ASP A 118 9.82 3.83 -19.97
N THR A 119 9.91 5.06 -19.47
CA THR A 119 10.97 6.01 -19.83
C THR A 119 11.33 6.87 -18.61
N PRO A 120 12.09 6.29 -17.66
CA PRO A 120 12.41 6.97 -16.41
C PRO A 120 13.30 8.19 -16.65
N VAL A 121 12.89 9.33 -16.12
CA VAL A 121 13.60 10.60 -16.17
C VAL A 121 14.42 10.77 -14.91
N ARG A 122 15.74 10.76 -15.06
CA ARG A 122 16.68 10.99 -13.97
C ARG A 122 16.54 12.41 -13.42
N VAL A 123 16.45 12.53 -12.10
CA VAL A 123 16.44 13.83 -11.41
C VAL A 123 17.79 14.55 -11.58
N THR A 124 17.74 15.86 -11.77
CA THR A 124 18.90 16.74 -11.87
C THR A 124 19.36 17.25 -10.50
N THR A 125 20.60 17.71 -10.40
CA THR A 125 21.14 18.33 -9.18
C THR A 125 20.37 19.59 -8.78
N ASP A 126 19.90 20.36 -9.76
CA ASP A 126 19.12 21.58 -9.53
C ASP A 126 17.74 21.27 -8.93
N GLU A 127 17.07 20.22 -9.42
CA GLU A 127 15.81 19.75 -8.86
C GLU A 127 15.97 19.23 -7.43
N ILE A 128 17.04 18.47 -7.14
CA ILE A 128 17.35 18.04 -5.76
C ILE A 128 17.55 19.26 -4.86
N SER A 129 18.33 20.23 -5.32
CA SER A 129 18.60 21.47 -4.58
C SER A 129 17.32 22.28 -4.36
N GLN A 130 16.41 22.28 -5.33
CA GLN A 130 15.12 22.93 -5.21
C GLN A 130 14.20 22.22 -4.20
N ILE A 131 14.14 20.88 -4.22
CA ILE A 131 13.40 20.09 -3.22
C ILE A 131 13.92 20.42 -1.81
N ASP A 132 15.25 20.42 -1.62
CA ASP A 132 15.88 20.75 -0.35
C ASP A 132 15.47 22.14 0.15
N ARG A 133 15.57 23.17 -0.72
CA ARG A 133 15.16 24.55 -0.39
C ARG A 133 13.68 24.67 -0.04
N LEU A 134 12.79 24.01 -0.79
CA LEU A 134 11.35 24.07 -0.54
C LEU A 134 10.98 23.42 0.81
N ILE A 135 11.59 22.27 1.13
CA ILE A 135 11.37 21.62 2.43
C ILE A 135 11.90 22.51 3.57
N ASP A 136 13.09 23.09 3.42
CA ASP A 136 13.68 24.02 4.39
C ASP A 136 12.79 25.26 4.60
N GLU A 137 12.31 25.87 3.52
CA GLU A 137 11.36 26.98 3.59
C GLU A 137 10.07 26.56 4.32
N LEU A 138 9.51 25.40 4.01
CA LEU A 138 8.31 24.91 4.69
C LEU A 138 8.55 24.55 6.16
N ALA A 139 9.76 24.18 6.53
CA ALA A 139 10.14 23.88 7.91
C ALA A 139 10.51 25.15 8.71
N SER A 140 10.83 26.25 8.02
CA SER A 140 11.21 27.52 8.65
C SER A 140 10.08 28.16 9.46
N GLY A 141 10.48 28.96 10.45
CA GLY A 141 9.57 29.71 11.33
C GLY A 141 9.53 29.17 12.76
N ARG A 142 9.30 30.08 13.71
CA ARG A 142 9.27 29.75 15.14
C ARG A 142 8.07 28.83 15.42
N ARG A 143 8.30 27.69 16.09
CA ARG A 143 7.29 26.66 16.45
C ARG A 143 6.61 25.96 15.25
N THR A 144 7.18 26.05 14.04
CA THR A 144 6.66 25.30 12.89
C THR A 144 6.84 23.80 13.12
N LYS A 145 5.75 23.03 13.01
CA LYS A 145 5.80 21.57 12.88
C LYS A 145 5.49 21.22 11.42
N LEU A 146 6.45 20.69 10.67
CA LEU A 146 6.23 20.19 9.31
C LEU A 146 6.05 18.67 9.34
N LEU A 147 4.98 18.19 8.71
CA LEU A 147 4.76 16.78 8.40
C LEU A 147 4.79 16.60 6.89
N LEU A 148 5.75 15.81 6.39
CA LEU A 148 5.77 15.31 5.03
C LEU A 148 5.15 13.92 4.99
N ILE A 149 4.13 13.74 4.15
CA ILE A 149 3.55 12.44 3.83
C ILE A 149 4.00 12.08 2.42
N LEU A 150 4.86 11.07 2.30
CA LEU A 150 5.42 10.60 1.04
C LEU A 150 4.81 9.24 0.70
N ASP A 151 3.80 9.24 -0.16
CA ASP A 151 3.06 8.04 -0.56
C ASP A 151 3.74 7.32 -1.73
N GLU A 152 3.63 5.99 -1.73
CA GLU A 152 4.28 5.04 -2.63
C GLU A 152 5.80 5.26 -2.76
N ILE A 153 6.48 5.46 -1.62
CA ILE A 153 7.92 5.75 -1.54
C ILE A 153 8.79 4.69 -2.22
N GLN A 154 8.35 3.43 -2.22
CA GLN A 154 9.08 2.32 -2.80
C GLN A 154 9.15 2.38 -4.33
N HIS A 155 8.39 3.29 -4.96
CA HIS A 155 8.58 3.62 -6.38
C HIS A 155 10.01 4.08 -6.66
N LEU A 156 10.65 4.77 -5.72
CA LEU A 156 12.01 5.29 -5.93
C LEU A 156 13.09 4.20 -6.01
N VAL A 157 12.75 2.94 -5.72
CA VAL A 157 13.68 1.80 -5.81
C VAL A 157 13.29 0.82 -6.93
N THR A 158 12.43 1.24 -7.86
CA THR A 158 12.12 0.44 -9.06
C THR A 158 13.13 0.67 -10.18
N GLU A 159 13.69 1.87 -10.27
CA GLU A 159 14.61 2.28 -11.34
C GLU A 159 15.88 2.93 -10.77
N GLU A 160 17.05 2.61 -11.35
CA GLU A 160 18.32 3.24 -10.96
C GLU A 160 18.33 4.76 -11.21
N ALA A 161 17.57 5.23 -12.20
CA ALA A 161 17.42 6.64 -12.53
C ALA A 161 16.88 7.49 -11.35
N PHE A 162 16.15 6.87 -10.41
CA PHE A 162 15.58 7.56 -9.25
C PHE A 162 16.51 7.56 -8.04
N ALA A 163 17.61 6.80 -8.05
CA ALA A 163 18.54 6.71 -6.93
C ALA A 163 19.06 8.09 -6.44
N PRO A 164 19.43 9.05 -7.30
CA PRO A 164 19.87 10.36 -6.83
C PRO A 164 18.83 11.12 -6.00
N LEU A 165 17.53 10.94 -6.29
CA LEU A 165 16.43 11.52 -5.50
C LEU A 165 16.39 10.92 -4.09
N VAL A 166 16.61 9.60 -3.97
CA VAL A 166 16.66 8.91 -2.68
C VAL A 166 17.80 9.46 -1.81
N TYR A 167 19.01 9.57 -2.35
CA TYR A 167 20.15 10.14 -1.64
C TYR A 167 19.96 11.62 -1.27
N GLY A 168 19.39 12.41 -2.17
CA GLY A 168 19.07 13.81 -1.93
C GLY A 168 18.06 13.98 -0.79
N LEU A 169 16.94 13.26 -0.86
CA LEU A 169 15.91 13.26 0.19
C LEU A 169 16.46 12.83 1.54
N ARG A 170 17.27 11.75 1.57
CA ARG A 170 17.93 11.28 2.78
C ARG A 170 18.77 12.39 3.41
N THR A 171 19.60 13.05 2.61
CA THR A 171 20.49 14.14 3.04
C THR A 171 19.70 15.32 3.60
N THR A 172 18.68 15.81 2.87
CA THR A 172 17.80 16.88 3.32
C THR A 172 17.14 16.56 4.65
N LEU A 173 16.57 15.36 4.78
CA LEU A 173 15.82 14.96 5.98
C LEU A 173 16.72 14.70 7.18
N ASP A 174 17.99 14.31 6.99
CA ASP A 174 18.97 14.20 8.09
C ASP A 174 19.46 15.56 8.59
N ARG A 175 19.55 16.55 7.70
CA ARG A 175 19.79 17.95 8.07
C ARG A 175 18.59 18.53 8.81
N LEU A 176 17.38 18.24 8.35
CA LEU A 176 16.11 18.79 8.86
C LEU A 176 15.42 17.86 9.87
N ARG A 177 16.10 17.52 10.96
CA ARG A 177 15.61 16.56 11.99
C ARG A 177 14.29 16.97 12.68
N GLN A 178 13.93 18.25 12.61
CA GLN A 178 12.66 18.77 13.10
C GLN A 178 11.47 18.37 12.22
N VAL A 179 11.71 18.04 10.96
CA VAL A 179 10.65 17.61 10.03
C VAL A 179 10.21 16.20 10.40
N ARG A 180 8.90 16.02 10.52
CA ARG A 180 8.28 14.71 10.71
C ARG A 180 7.93 14.12 9.36
N VAL A 181 8.09 12.81 9.21
CA VAL A 181 7.86 12.14 7.94
C VAL A 181 7.01 10.89 8.15
N VAL A 182 6.00 10.71 7.30
CA VAL A 182 5.27 9.46 7.15
C VAL A 182 5.49 9.00 5.72
N PHE A 183 6.30 7.96 5.58
CA PHE A 183 6.42 7.21 4.35
C PHE A 183 5.28 6.21 4.26
N SER A 184 4.91 5.85 3.05
CA SER A 184 3.84 4.89 2.80
C SER A 184 4.17 4.07 1.57
N GLY A 185 3.86 2.78 1.59
CA GLY A 185 4.17 1.89 0.47
C GLY A 185 3.31 0.64 0.41
N SER A 186 3.01 0.22 -0.83
CA SER A 186 2.14 -0.93 -1.10
C SER A 186 2.88 -2.25 -1.25
N SER A 187 4.15 -2.20 -1.69
CA SER A 187 5.01 -3.38 -1.80
C SER A 187 5.87 -3.52 -0.54
N ARG A 188 5.62 -4.58 0.23
CA ARG A 188 6.46 -4.95 1.40
C ARG A 188 7.91 -5.18 0.97
N GLY A 189 8.11 -5.86 -0.17
CA GLY A 189 9.44 -6.09 -0.75
C GLY A 189 10.17 -4.79 -1.08
N GLY A 190 9.50 -3.85 -1.74
CA GLY A 190 10.07 -2.54 -2.06
C GLY A 190 10.41 -1.72 -0.81
N ILE A 191 9.53 -1.70 0.19
CA ILE A 191 9.80 -1.04 1.48
C ILE A 191 10.99 -1.68 2.19
N ARG A 192 11.10 -3.01 2.19
CA ARG A 192 12.25 -3.71 2.77
C ARG A 192 13.55 -3.39 2.03
N ARG A 193 13.54 -3.34 0.70
CA ARG A 193 14.72 -2.89 -0.09
C ARG A 193 15.15 -1.47 0.26
N MET A 194 14.19 -0.60 0.58
CA MET A 194 14.47 0.80 0.87
C MET A 194 14.93 1.07 2.31
N PHE A 195 14.32 0.41 3.30
CA PHE A 195 14.53 0.69 4.72
C PHE A 195 15.22 -0.42 5.51
N GLY A 196 15.21 -1.66 4.99
CA GLY A 196 15.70 -2.86 5.68
C GLY A 196 17.02 -3.41 5.16
N ASP A 197 17.51 -2.96 4.00
CA ASP A 197 18.82 -3.32 3.46
C ASP A 197 19.90 -2.40 4.04
N GLN A 198 20.97 -2.96 4.61
CA GLN A 198 22.08 -2.22 5.21
C GLN A 198 22.79 -1.27 4.22
N ASN A 199 22.72 -1.56 2.94
CA ASN A 199 23.32 -0.74 1.89
C ASN A 199 22.35 0.32 1.35
N ALA A 200 21.08 0.30 1.76
CA ALA A 200 20.10 1.28 1.28
C ALA A 200 20.26 2.63 1.99
N PRO A 201 20.09 3.77 1.30
CA PRO A 201 20.26 5.10 1.91
C PRO A 201 19.29 5.36 3.07
N PHE A 202 18.11 4.75 3.04
CA PHE A 202 17.10 4.84 4.09
C PHE A 202 17.17 3.69 5.11
N PHE A 203 18.26 2.92 5.16
CA PHE A 203 18.45 1.90 6.19
C PHE A 203 18.24 2.45 7.60
N GLY A 204 17.35 1.81 8.37
CA GLY A 204 17.05 2.21 9.75
C GLY A 204 16.48 3.62 9.89
N PHE A 205 15.99 4.24 8.82
CA PHE A 205 15.60 5.65 8.82
C PHE A 205 14.23 5.93 9.47
N SER A 206 13.40 4.90 9.59
CA SER A 206 12.02 5.01 10.02
C SER A 206 11.60 3.80 10.86
N THR A 207 10.55 3.97 11.65
CA THR A 207 9.87 2.87 12.33
C THR A 207 8.74 2.34 11.45
N GLU A 208 8.80 1.06 11.09
CA GLU A 208 7.75 0.40 10.34
C GLU A 208 6.48 0.25 11.20
N VAL A 209 5.33 0.56 10.60
CA VAL A 209 4.01 0.38 11.19
C VAL A 209 3.11 -0.26 10.15
N GLU A 210 2.57 -1.44 10.47
CA GLU A 210 1.56 -2.06 9.61
C GLU A 210 0.22 -1.33 9.74
N LEU A 211 -0.47 -1.16 8.61
CA LEU A 211 -1.85 -0.67 8.63
C LEU A 211 -2.75 -1.77 9.20
N PRO A 212 -3.44 -1.55 10.34
CA PRO A 212 -4.32 -2.56 10.89
C PRO A 212 -5.46 -2.90 9.92
N ASP A 213 -5.82 -4.18 9.90
CA ASP A 213 -7.00 -4.64 9.18
C ASP A 213 -8.28 -4.00 9.73
N LEU A 214 -9.27 -3.89 8.85
CA LEU A 214 -10.62 -3.48 9.25
C LEU A 214 -11.38 -4.63 9.87
N ASP A 215 -12.18 -4.31 10.88
CA ASP A 215 -13.00 -5.24 11.64
C ASP A 215 -14.48 -5.19 11.20
N GLU A 216 -15.34 -5.93 11.90
CA GLU A 216 -16.79 -5.97 11.64
C GLU A 216 -17.47 -4.58 11.72
N ARG A 217 -16.86 -3.60 12.41
CA ARG A 217 -17.41 -2.24 12.46
C ARG A 217 -17.36 -1.56 11.09
N PHE A 218 -16.39 -1.94 10.25
CA PHE A 218 -16.31 -1.47 8.88
C PHE A 218 -17.47 -1.99 8.03
N THR A 219 -17.78 -3.28 8.07
CA THR A 219 -18.89 -3.84 7.29
C THR A 219 -20.24 -3.32 7.80
N ALA A 220 -20.40 -3.15 9.11
CA ALA A 220 -21.56 -2.49 9.70
C ALA A 220 -21.71 -1.03 9.26
N PHE A 221 -20.60 -0.31 9.12
CA PHE A 221 -20.60 1.04 8.57
C PHE A 221 -21.03 1.05 7.10
N LEU A 222 -20.46 0.18 6.27
CA LEU A 222 -20.81 0.09 4.85
C LEU A 222 -22.27 -0.27 4.61
N ALA A 223 -22.82 -1.21 5.39
CA ALA A 223 -24.24 -1.56 5.34
C ALA A 223 -25.14 -0.35 5.61
N LYS A 224 -24.79 0.48 6.61
CA LYS A 224 -25.51 1.73 6.91
C LYS A 224 -25.42 2.74 5.77
N VAL A 225 -24.26 2.88 5.15
CA VAL A 225 -24.07 3.79 4.00
C VAL A 225 -24.89 3.30 2.80
N TYR A 226 -24.84 2.00 2.51
CA TYR A 226 -25.63 1.37 1.47
C TYR A 226 -27.14 1.60 1.66
N GLY A 227 -27.66 1.38 2.87
CA GLY A 227 -29.06 1.63 3.19
C GLY A 227 -29.47 3.09 3.00
N LYS A 228 -28.62 4.04 3.39
CA LYS A 228 -28.89 5.47 3.16
C LYS A 228 -28.94 5.87 1.69
N ILE A 229 -28.11 5.24 0.84
CA ILE A 229 -28.03 5.57 -0.58
C ILE A 229 -29.13 4.89 -1.39
N THR A 230 -29.44 3.64 -1.05
CA THR A 230 -30.29 2.77 -1.88
C THR A 230 -31.68 2.53 -1.30
N ASN A 231 -31.94 2.98 -0.07
CA ASN A 231 -33.12 2.66 0.72
C ASN A 231 -33.37 1.15 0.89
N ARG A 232 -32.30 0.33 0.81
CA ARG A 232 -32.33 -1.13 0.95
C ARG A 232 -31.40 -1.56 2.08
N GLU A 233 -31.90 -2.40 2.97
CA GLU A 233 -31.09 -2.94 4.07
C GLU A 233 -30.29 -4.16 3.64
N ILE A 234 -29.12 -4.33 4.25
CA ILE A 234 -28.25 -5.48 4.09
C ILE A 234 -27.69 -5.85 5.46
N ASP A 235 -27.65 -7.14 5.75
CA ASP A 235 -27.04 -7.66 6.97
C ASP A 235 -25.51 -7.41 6.94
N PRO A 236 -24.94 -6.68 7.93
CA PRO A 236 -23.50 -6.54 8.06
C PRO A 236 -22.73 -7.86 8.13
N GLN A 237 -23.33 -8.93 8.69
CA GLN A 237 -22.69 -10.24 8.78
C GLN A 237 -22.61 -10.94 7.41
N ALA A 238 -23.59 -10.69 6.53
CA ALA A 238 -23.52 -11.13 5.13
C ALA A 238 -22.37 -10.46 4.35
N LEU A 239 -21.91 -9.28 4.79
CA LEU A 239 -20.72 -8.62 4.23
C LEU A 239 -19.42 -9.08 4.90
N TRP A 240 -19.46 -9.49 6.17
CA TRP A 240 -18.26 -9.83 6.94
C TRP A 240 -17.56 -11.08 6.42
N LYS A 241 -18.28 -12.20 6.26
CA LYS A 241 -17.67 -13.46 5.81
C LYS A 241 -16.94 -13.30 4.46
N PRO A 242 -17.55 -12.71 3.43
CA PRO A 242 -16.85 -12.52 2.16
C PRO A 242 -15.74 -11.47 2.25
N PHE A 243 -15.87 -10.46 3.12
CA PHE A 243 -14.79 -9.51 3.38
C PHE A 243 -13.54 -10.20 3.96
N VAL A 244 -13.71 -11.16 4.87
CA VAL A 244 -12.60 -11.97 5.41
C VAL A 244 -11.97 -12.84 4.31
N GLN A 245 -12.77 -13.47 3.44
CA GLN A 245 -12.27 -14.27 2.31
C GLN A 245 -11.43 -13.44 1.31
N LEU A 246 -11.71 -12.14 1.24
CA LEU A 246 -11.02 -11.19 0.36
C LEU A 246 -9.86 -10.48 1.08
N ASP A 247 -9.22 -11.18 2.01
CA ASP A 247 -8.12 -10.67 2.84
C ASP A 247 -8.47 -9.35 3.53
N ARG A 248 -9.74 -9.10 3.88
CA ARG A 248 -10.20 -7.83 4.44
C ARG A 248 -9.81 -6.61 3.58
N ASN A 249 -9.85 -6.75 2.26
CA ASN A 249 -9.54 -5.67 1.32
C ASN A 249 -10.78 -4.77 1.06
N PRO A 250 -10.78 -3.50 1.51
CA PRO A 250 -11.94 -2.61 1.44
C PRO A 250 -12.48 -2.34 0.04
N PHE A 251 -11.60 -2.40 -0.97
CA PHE A 251 -11.98 -2.15 -2.36
C PHE A 251 -13.05 -3.15 -2.82
N TYR A 252 -12.84 -4.44 -2.61
CA TYR A 252 -13.73 -5.45 -3.16
C TYR A 252 -15.14 -5.38 -2.56
N ILE A 253 -15.25 -5.22 -1.26
CA ILE A 253 -16.58 -5.14 -0.62
C ILE A 253 -17.31 -3.85 -1.04
N ARG A 254 -16.60 -2.74 -1.29
CA ARG A 254 -17.20 -1.52 -1.84
C ARG A 254 -17.66 -1.73 -3.28
N GLU A 255 -16.88 -2.40 -4.13
CA GLU A 255 -17.29 -2.73 -5.50
C GLU A 255 -18.51 -3.65 -5.52
N ALA A 256 -18.57 -4.66 -4.64
CA ALA A 256 -19.76 -5.50 -4.51
C ALA A 256 -21.01 -4.68 -4.13
N LEU A 257 -20.89 -3.74 -3.19
CA LEU A 257 -22.00 -2.85 -2.81
C LEU A 257 -22.39 -1.90 -3.95
N LYS A 258 -21.44 -1.41 -4.75
CA LYS A 258 -21.73 -0.60 -5.94
C LYS A 258 -22.51 -1.42 -6.98
N LEU A 259 -22.08 -2.65 -7.27
CA LEU A 259 -22.79 -3.56 -8.18
C LEU A 259 -24.21 -3.81 -7.70
N MET A 260 -24.40 -4.11 -6.41
CA MET A 260 -25.73 -4.27 -5.81
C MET A 260 -26.57 -2.99 -5.84
N ALA A 261 -25.95 -1.81 -5.79
CA ALA A 261 -26.65 -0.55 -5.90
C ALA A 261 -27.20 -0.36 -7.33
N LEU A 262 -26.41 -0.71 -8.34
CA LEU A 262 -26.73 -0.60 -9.76
C LEU A 262 -27.68 -1.69 -10.28
N GLU A 263 -27.67 -2.89 -9.68
CA GLU A 263 -28.50 -4.03 -10.05
C GLU A 263 -29.48 -4.42 -8.93
N PRO A 264 -30.69 -3.84 -8.88
CA PRO A 264 -31.71 -4.23 -7.91
C PRO A 264 -32.05 -5.73 -7.99
N GLY A 265 -31.98 -6.42 -6.85
CA GLY A 265 -32.23 -7.87 -6.74
C GLY A 265 -30.97 -8.73 -6.72
N LEU A 266 -29.79 -8.17 -7.04
CA LEU A 266 -28.52 -8.87 -6.89
C LEU A 266 -28.23 -9.12 -5.40
N LYS A 267 -28.13 -10.40 -5.01
CA LYS A 267 -27.81 -10.81 -3.65
C LYS A 267 -26.31 -10.62 -3.35
N PRO A 268 -25.92 -10.37 -2.08
CA PRO A 268 -24.51 -10.16 -1.69
C PRO A 268 -23.56 -11.25 -2.20
N ASP A 269 -23.88 -12.52 -1.96
CA ASP A 269 -23.04 -13.65 -2.37
C ASP A 269 -22.81 -13.70 -3.89
N ALA A 270 -23.85 -13.38 -4.67
CA ALA A 270 -23.76 -13.34 -6.12
C ALA A 270 -22.90 -12.16 -6.60
N ALA A 271 -23.04 -10.99 -5.99
CA ALA A 271 -22.21 -9.82 -6.30
C ALA A 271 -20.73 -10.11 -6.02
N ILE A 272 -20.43 -10.72 -4.88
CA ILE A 272 -19.06 -11.04 -4.49
C ILE A 272 -18.48 -12.14 -5.38
N LYS A 273 -19.25 -13.19 -5.70
CA LYS A 273 -18.79 -14.23 -6.64
C LYS A 273 -18.43 -13.65 -8.00
N ARG A 274 -19.27 -12.76 -8.54
CA ARG A 274 -18.99 -12.06 -9.81
C ARG A 274 -17.69 -11.24 -9.72
N LEU A 275 -17.52 -10.51 -8.62
CA LEU A 275 -16.31 -9.72 -8.40
C LEU A 275 -15.05 -10.59 -8.30
N LEU A 276 -15.11 -11.71 -7.58
CA LEU A 276 -13.99 -12.66 -7.48
C LEU A 276 -13.58 -13.21 -8.85
N VAL A 277 -14.54 -13.55 -9.71
CA VAL A 277 -14.26 -13.97 -11.09
C VAL A 277 -13.61 -12.84 -11.87
N ALA A 278 -14.20 -11.64 -11.84
CA ALA A 278 -13.65 -10.48 -12.54
C ALA A 278 -12.23 -10.12 -12.08
N VAL A 279 -11.93 -10.27 -10.78
CA VAL A 279 -10.59 -10.05 -10.22
C VAL A 279 -9.61 -11.11 -10.72
N ALA A 280 -10.01 -12.37 -10.71
CA ALA A 280 -9.17 -13.46 -11.19
C ALA A 280 -8.85 -13.34 -12.69
N GLU A 281 -9.85 -12.96 -13.50
CA GLU A 281 -9.68 -12.68 -14.93
C GLU A 281 -8.79 -11.47 -15.17
N GLN A 282 -9.03 -10.37 -14.45
CA GLN A 282 -8.28 -9.13 -14.58
C GLN A 282 -6.79 -9.33 -14.28
N ASN A 283 -6.47 -10.09 -13.23
CA ASN A 283 -5.08 -10.30 -12.81
C ASN A 283 -4.46 -11.54 -13.47
N ASP A 284 -5.11 -12.10 -14.50
CA ASP A 284 -4.68 -13.30 -15.23
C ASP A 284 -4.24 -14.45 -14.29
N TYR A 285 -5.04 -14.76 -13.25
CA TYR A 285 -4.64 -15.78 -12.25
C TYR A 285 -4.33 -17.13 -12.90
N ALA A 286 -5.13 -17.53 -13.89
CA ALA A 286 -4.90 -18.75 -14.64
C ALA A 286 -3.58 -18.70 -15.44
N GLY A 287 -3.27 -17.59 -16.11
CA GLY A 287 -2.01 -17.42 -16.83
C GLY A 287 -0.82 -17.34 -15.88
N VAL A 288 -0.92 -16.60 -14.77
CA VAL A 288 0.11 -16.53 -13.73
C VAL A 288 0.40 -17.92 -13.19
N TRP A 289 -0.62 -18.65 -12.75
CA TRP A 289 -0.48 -20.01 -12.24
C TRP A 289 0.10 -20.97 -13.27
N SER A 290 -0.40 -20.93 -14.52
CA SER A 290 0.07 -21.82 -15.59
C SER A 290 1.57 -21.62 -15.90
N ARG A 291 2.08 -20.38 -15.80
CA ARG A 291 3.49 -20.03 -15.99
C ARG A 291 4.39 -20.45 -14.82
N LEU A 292 3.84 -20.75 -13.65
CA LEU A 292 4.64 -21.24 -12.52
C LEU A 292 5.09 -22.70 -12.75
N PRO A 293 6.39 -23.00 -12.64
CA PRO A 293 6.91 -24.36 -12.57
C PRO A 293 6.32 -25.12 -11.39
N LYS A 294 6.33 -26.45 -11.49
CA LYS A 294 5.74 -27.36 -10.49
C LYS A 294 6.16 -27.07 -9.04
N LEU A 295 7.45 -26.86 -8.78
CA LEU A 295 7.93 -26.56 -7.42
C LEU A 295 7.47 -25.18 -6.93
N ASP A 296 7.41 -24.19 -7.81
CA ASP A 296 6.95 -22.85 -7.47
C ASP A 296 5.46 -22.85 -7.13
N ARG A 297 4.64 -23.65 -7.84
CA ARG A 297 3.22 -23.89 -7.51
C ARG A 297 3.06 -24.54 -6.14
N ALA A 298 3.82 -25.60 -5.86
CA ALA A 298 3.78 -26.28 -4.57
C ALA A 298 4.17 -25.36 -3.41
N LEU A 299 5.23 -24.54 -3.59
CA LEU A 299 5.63 -23.54 -2.61
C LEU A 299 4.56 -22.46 -2.42
N PHE A 300 3.95 -21.99 -3.50
CA PHE A 300 2.91 -20.97 -3.45
C PHE A 300 1.63 -21.49 -2.77
N LEU A 301 1.22 -22.73 -3.06
CA LEU A 301 0.08 -23.38 -2.42
C LEU A 301 0.32 -23.54 -0.91
N GLU A 302 1.50 -24.02 -0.51
CA GLU A 302 1.89 -24.14 0.89
C GLU A 302 1.80 -22.80 1.65
N ILE A 303 2.28 -21.71 1.03
CA ILE A 303 2.18 -20.35 1.60
C ILE A 303 0.73 -19.88 1.68
N SER A 304 -0.10 -20.27 0.71
CA SER A 304 -1.52 -19.89 0.64
C SER A 304 -2.34 -20.59 1.72
N GLU A 305 -2.11 -21.89 1.91
CA GLU A 305 -2.77 -22.71 2.93
C GLU A 305 -2.33 -22.36 4.35
N ASN A 306 -1.07 -21.95 4.50
CA ASN A 306 -0.48 -21.60 5.78
C ASN A 306 0.07 -20.17 5.78
N PRO A 307 -0.78 -19.12 5.74
CA PRO A 307 -0.33 -17.74 5.73
C PRO A 307 0.57 -17.44 6.93
N GLY A 308 1.76 -16.90 6.67
CA GLY A 308 2.73 -16.64 7.73
C GLY A 308 3.52 -17.88 8.16
N SER A 309 3.50 -18.97 7.39
CA SER A 309 4.37 -20.13 7.63
C SER A 309 5.84 -19.72 7.52
N SER A 310 6.58 -19.92 8.61
CA SER A 310 8.05 -19.94 8.61
C SER A 310 8.55 -21.36 8.40
N GLY A 311 9.78 -21.54 7.88
CA GLY A 311 10.39 -22.87 7.83
C GLY A 311 10.07 -23.70 6.59
N LEU A 312 9.82 -23.07 5.44
CA LEU A 312 9.70 -23.74 4.12
C LEU A 312 10.95 -24.54 3.70
N HIS A 313 12.02 -24.48 4.50
CA HIS A 313 13.27 -25.24 4.33
C HIS A 313 13.41 -26.41 5.32
N GLY A 314 12.39 -26.69 6.14
CA GLY A 314 12.35 -27.80 7.07
C GLY A 314 12.49 -29.15 6.36
N SER A 315 13.05 -30.16 7.04
CA SER A 315 13.24 -31.49 6.45
C SER A 315 11.93 -32.13 6.00
N ASP A 316 10.86 -31.93 6.78
CA ASP A 316 9.48 -32.30 6.48
C ASP A 316 8.98 -31.66 5.17
N LYS A 317 9.20 -30.35 5.00
CA LYS A 317 8.80 -29.63 3.79
C LYS A 317 9.62 -30.06 2.57
N LEU A 318 10.93 -30.26 2.74
CA LEU A 318 11.79 -30.76 1.66
C LEU A 318 11.38 -32.15 1.20
N GLU A 319 10.98 -33.03 2.12
CA GLU A 319 10.47 -34.36 1.79
C GLU A 319 9.15 -34.27 1.00
N ARG A 320 8.18 -33.47 1.46
CA ARG A 320 6.93 -33.20 0.72
C ARG A 320 7.22 -32.66 -0.68
N PHE A 321 8.07 -31.64 -0.81
CA PHE A 321 8.43 -31.07 -2.11
C PHE A 321 9.19 -32.07 -2.99
N SER A 322 10.01 -32.94 -2.43
CA SER A 322 10.71 -33.99 -3.18
C SER A 322 9.75 -35.04 -3.72
N ALA A 323 8.74 -35.43 -2.94
CA ALA A 323 7.68 -36.34 -3.35
C ALA A 323 6.86 -35.74 -4.51
N ILE A 324 6.40 -34.49 -4.37
CA ILE A 324 5.68 -33.77 -5.44
C ILE A 324 6.53 -33.68 -6.71
N MET A 325 7.83 -33.43 -6.58
CA MET A 325 8.73 -33.29 -7.72
C MET A 325 9.19 -34.62 -8.33
N GLY A 326 8.98 -35.76 -7.64
CA GLY A 326 9.52 -37.07 -8.03
C GLY A 326 11.05 -37.13 -8.01
N LYS A 327 11.72 -36.18 -7.35
CA LYS A 327 13.19 -36.11 -7.26
C LYS A 327 13.62 -35.27 -6.05
N PRO A 328 14.84 -35.47 -5.52
CA PRO A 328 15.33 -34.72 -4.37
C PRO A 328 15.30 -33.19 -4.59
N VAL A 329 14.68 -32.47 -3.66
CA VAL A 329 14.63 -31.01 -3.61
C VAL A 329 15.56 -30.51 -2.49
N SER A 330 16.52 -29.66 -2.85
CA SER A 330 17.48 -29.09 -1.90
C SER A 330 17.00 -27.76 -1.30
N ARG A 331 17.54 -27.40 -0.12
CA ARG A 331 17.30 -26.10 0.52
C ARG A 331 17.63 -24.92 -0.40
N THR A 332 18.75 -25.01 -1.11
CA THR A 332 19.22 -23.98 -2.05
C THR A 332 18.23 -23.80 -3.21
N LEU A 333 17.66 -24.91 -3.72
CA LEU A 333 16.66 -24.83 -4.77
C LEU A 333 15.38 -24.14 -4.27
N VAL A 334 14.88 -24.50 -3.08
CA VAL A 334 13.71 -23.85 -2.47
C VAL A 334 13.95 -22.37 -2.28
N ALA A 335 15.11 -21.97 -1.72
CA ALA A 335 15.45 -20.56 -1.51
C ALA A 335 15.45 -19.77 -2.83
N ARG A 336 16.02 -20.34 -3.90
CA ARG A 336 16.01 -19.72 -5.23
C ARG A 336 14.60 -19.60 -5.81
N ARG A 337 13.73 -20.59 -5.61
CA ARG A 337 12.33 -20.52 -6.08
C ARG A 337 11.51 -19.50 -5.28
N LEU A 338 11.68 -19.45 -3.97
CA LEU A 338 11.06 -18.41 -3.14
C LEU A 338 11.53 -17.01 -3.54
N GLN A 339 12.83 -16.83 -3.78
CA GLN A 339 13.33 -15.55 -4.27
C GLN A 339 12.70 -15.17 -5.61
N ARG A 340 12.54 -16.14 -6.53
CA ARG A 340 11.84 -15.89 -7.80
C ARG A 340 10.39 -15.47 -7.62
N LEU A 341 9.65 -16.09 -6.70
CA LEU A 341 8.27 -15.68 -6.38
C LEU A 341 8.22 -14.27 -5.78
N VAL A 342 9.24 -13.89 -4.99
CA VAL A 342 9.40 -12.53 -4.46
C VAL A 342 9.71 -11.54 -5.57
N ASP A 343 10.62 -11.87 -6.48
CA ASP A 343 11.02 -11.02 -7.59
C ASP A 343 9.85 -10.79 -8.58
N GLN A 344 8.97 -11.79 -8.72
CA GLN A 344 7.72 -11.70 -9.47
C GLN A 344 6.59 -10.99 -8.72
N ASN A 345 6.84 -10.48 -7.51
CA ASN A 345 5.85 -9.85 -6.62
C ASN A 345 4.62 -10.73 -6.33
N LEU A 346 4.77 -12.05 -6.36
CA LEU A 346 3.69 -12.99 -6.03
C LEU A 346 3.60 -13.22 -4.51
N VAL A 347 4.76 -13.21 -3.84
CA VAL A 347 4.86 -13.32 -2.39
C VAL A 347 5.85 -12.29 -1.84
N SER A 348 5.77 -11.99 -0.54
CA SER A 348 6.79 -11.23 0.17
C SER A 348 7.22 -11.94 1.44
N ALA A 349 8.49 -11.74 1.80
CA ALA A 349 9.01 -12.19 3.09
C ALA A 349 8.64 -11.18 4.18
N THR A 350 8.05 -11.68 5.26
CA THR A 350 7.79 -10.95 6.50
C THR A 350 9.08 -10.83 7.34
N SER A 351 9.05 -9.94 8.33
CA SER A 351 10.18 -9.73 9.26
C SER A 351 10.58 -10.96 10.09
N ARG A 352 9.74 -12.00 10.13
CA ARG A 352 9.97 -13.25 10.88
C ARG A 352 10.43 -14.43 10.00
N GLY A 353 10.79 -14.18 8.74
CA GLY A 353 11.19 -15.23 7.81
C GLY A 353 10.03 -16.09 7.29
N ALA A 354 8.79 -15.66 7.54
CA ALA A 354 7.60 -16.23 6.92
C ALA A 354 7.25 -15.52 5.61
N TYR A 355 6.41 -16.14 4.78
CA TYR A 355 5.97 -15.57 3.51
C TYR A 355 4.47 -15.28 3.49
N GLN A 356 4.06 -14.29 2.69
CA GLN A 356 2.67 -13.91 2.47
C GLN A 356 2.42 -13.62 0.98
N VAL A 357 1.24 -13.99 0.48
CA VAL A 357 0.80 -13.66 -0.89
C VAL A 357 0.50 -12.17 -1.03
N GLU A 358 0.97 -11.56 -2.11
CA GLU A 358 0.79 -10.12 -2.39
C GLU A 358 -0.45 -9.84 -3.26
N LEU A 359 -0.80 -10.77 -4.17
CA LEU A 359 -1.97 -10.63 -5.05
C LEU A 359 -3.26 -10.91 -4.26
N PRO A 360 -4.15 -9.91 -4.07
CA PRO A 360 -5.29 -10.07 -3.17
C PRO A 360 -6.29 -11.10 -3.70
N GLY A 361 -6.69 -12.08 -2.88
CA GLY A 361 -7.61 -13.15 -3.30
C GLY A 361 -6.99 -14.25 -4.16
N PHE A 362 -5.70 -14.15 -4.54
CA PHE A 362 -5.03 -15.19 -5.32
C PHE A 362 -4.78 -16.46 -4.50
N ALA A 363 -4.46 -16.32 -3.20
CA ALA A 363 -4.30 -17.46 -2.30
C ALA A 363 -5.58 -18.33 -2.24
N ASP A 364 -6.73 -17.70 -1.98
CA ASP A 364 -8.03 -18.36 -1.96
C ASP A 364 -8.40 -18.95 -3.33
N TRP A 365 -8.10 -18.24 -4.43
CA TRP A 365 -8.31 -18.77 -5.78
C TRP A 365 -7.48 -20.05 -6.01
N VAL A 366 -6.19 -20.06 -5.65
CA VAL A 366 -5.33 -21.24 -5.81
C VAL A 366 -5.84 -22.41 -4.97
N ILE A 367 -6.17 -22.19 -3.69
CA ILE A 367 -6.70 -23.24 -2.81
C ILE A 367 -7.99 -23.85 -3.39
N ARG A 368 -8.92 -23.03 -3.87
CA ARG A 368 -10.20 -23.52 -4.42
C ARG A 368 -10.09 -24.29 -5.73
N HIS A 369 -9.06 -24.04 -6.54
CA HIS A 369 -8.92 -24.66 -7.85
C HIS A 369 -7.85 -25.77 -7.89
N HIS A 370 -6.90 -25.74 -6.94
CA HIS A 370 -5.69 -26.59 -6.97
C HIS A 370 -5.30 -27.18 -5.61
N GLY A 371 -6.03 -26.90 -4.52
CA GLY A 371 -5.71 -27.42 -3.18
C GLY A 371 -5.86 -28.94 -3.03
N ASP A 372 -6.66 -29.56 -3.90
CA ASP A 372 -6.90 -31.01 -3.90
C ASP A 372 -6.04 -31.77 -4.94
N GLU A 373 -5.12 -31.11 -5.65
CA GLU A 373 -4.31 -31.70 -6.73
C GLU A 373 -2.99 -32.36 -6.27
N ASP A 374 -2.81 -32.60 -4.97
CA ASP A 374 -1.58 -33.20 -4.39
C ASP A 374 -1.54 -34.74 -4.42
#